data_AF-A0A1S4FCX3-F1
#
_entry.id   AF-A0A1S4FCX3-F1
#
_cell.length_a   1.000
_cell.length_b   1.000
_cell.length_c   1.000
_cell.angle_alpha   90.00
_cell.angle_beta   90.00
_cell.angle_gamma   90.00
#
_symmetry.space_group_name_H-M   'P 1'
#
loop_
_entity.id
_entity.type
_entity.pdbx_description
1 polymer ?
#
loop_
_entity_poly.entity_id
_entity_poly.type
_entity_poly.pdbx_seq_one_letter_code
_entity_poly.pdbx_strand_id
1 'polypeptide(L)'
;MTGRRRSLGAWAALALLLVTWVSLCNGHGRLIEPPSRASAWRYGFSTPPNYNDHELYCGGFNRQWQKNEGKCGECGDAYDAPKPRPHEYGGKWGQGVIVRRYRPGSVITLRVELTASHMGYFEFRICDNVKAQQDCLDQHPLKILSGTPSIPNPNDLETRFYPRNGSRIYEMKAELPQKFQCTNCVIQWKYIAGNNWGMCPDGNGAVGCGPQEEFRACADVSVGDTNENGNRTPLRPGYRPTPTRVPAVTPDQGASGAAGNDTSVDEEMPTGVKYMGPLVAILSLFLVLCGFAALYIYHYHGGRIKALMRWNRDKNQKMAAHAAEVSAPSFSEPISPPVPPPRTKRISHQIRDIEAEESSVLTGSTKPSVLMPKLTPASNVDSGNPIRKD
;
A
#
# COMPACT_ATOMS: atom_id res chain seq x y z
N MET A 1 19.74 -16.27 38.98
CA MET A 1 18.84 -16.41 37.80
C MET A 1 17.72 -15.35 37.72
N THR A 2 17.93 -14.12 38.20
CA THR A 2 16.87 -13.07 38.27
C THR A 2 17.02 -11.93 37.23
N GLY A 3 18.08 -11.95 36.40
CA GLY A 3 18.34 -10.92 35.38
C GLY A 3 17.52 -11.08 34.09
N ARG A 4 17.08 -12.30 33.76
CA ARG A 4 16.46 -12.59 32.45
C ARG A 4 15.02 -12.07 32.30
N ARG A 5 14.28 -11.87 33.40
CA ARG A 5 12.89 -11.37 33.35
C ARG A 5 12.76 -9.86 33.16
N ARG A 6 13.82 -9.09 33.48
CA ARG A 6 13.81 -7.62 33.41
C ARG A 6 14.02 -7.08 31.99
N SER A 7 14.76 -7.80 31.13
CA SER A 7 14.92 -7.40 29.73
C SER A 7 13.64 -7.65 28.91
N LEU A 8 12.93 -8.75 29.15
CA LEU A 8 11.71 -9.08 28.39
C LEU A 8 10.62 -8.00 28.47
N GLY A 9 10.46 -7.31 29.61
CA GLY A 9 9.48 -6.23 29.76
C GLY A 9 9.83 -4.97 28.95
N ALA A 10 11.11 -4.62 28.87
CA ALA A 10 11.58 -3.49 28.07
C ALA A 10 11.48 -3.79 26.56
N TRP A 11 11.81 -5.02 26.15
CA TRP A 11 11.63 -5.47 24.77
C TRP A 11 10.15 -5.58 24.38
N ALA A 12 9.27 -6.00 25.28
CA ALA A 12 7.83 -6.04 25.04
C ALA A 12 7.23 -4.62 24.91
N ALA A 13 7.65 -3.67 25.75
CA ALA A 13 7.20 -2.28 25.64
C ALA A 13 7.73 -1.61 24.36
N LEU A 14 8.99 -1.85 23.97
CA LEU A 14 9.57 -1.39 22.72
C LEU A 14 8.87 -2.01 21.50
N ALA A 15 8.52 -3.31 21.56
CA ALA A 15 7.74 -3.99 20.53
C ALA A 15 6.32 -3.43 20.44
N LEU A 16 5.65 -3.15 21.57
CA LEU A 16 4.33 -2.52 21.59
C LEU A 16 4.38 -1.10 21.00
N LEU A 17 5.44 -0.34 21.32
CA LEU A 17 5.67 0.98 20.75
C LEU A 17 5.91 0.88 19.23
N LEU A 18 6.77 -0.04 18.77
CA LEU A 18 6.99 -0.30 17.34
C LEU A 18 5.73 -0.76 16.61
N VAL A 19 4.82 -1.51 17.27
CA VAL A 19 3.52 -1.91 16.73
C VAL A 19 2.56 -0.72 16.62
N THR A 20 2.61 0.26 17.54
CA THR A 20 1.83 1.51 17.43
C THR A 20 2.38 2.49 16.39
N TRP A 21 3.63 2.28 15.93
CA TRP A 21 4.26 2.99 14.81
C TRP A 21 4.09 2.26 13.48
N VAL A 22 3.23 1.24 13.41
CA VAL A 22 2.69 0.79 12.13
C VAL A 22 1.83 1.93 11.61
N SER A 23 2.45 2.83 10.84
CA SER A 23 1.77 3.82 10.06
C SER A 23 0.58 3.13 9.41
N LEU A 24 -0.62 3.64 9.64
CA LEU A 24 -1.73 3.45 8.71
C LEU A 24 -1.13 3.82 7.36
N CYS A 25 -0.76 2.81 6.58
CA CYS A 25 -0.30 3.03 5.24
C CYS A 25 -1.46 3.76 4.57
N ASN A 26 -1.21 5.00 4.16
CA ASN A 26 -2.15 5.76 3.36
C ASN A 26 -1.80 5.38 1.93
N GLY A 27 -2.79 4.92 1.18
CA GLY A 27 -2.54 4.39 -0.15
C GLY A 27 -2.24 5.58 -1.02
N HIS A 28 -1.38 5.40 -2.00
CA HIS A 28 -1.05 6.51 -2.86
C HIS A 28 -0.69 6.02 -4.24
N GLY A 29 -1.38 6.57 -5.23
CA GLY A 29 -1.09 6.27 -6.61
C GLY A 29 -1.71 7.27 -7.56
N ARG A 30 -1.14 7.33 -8.76
CA ARG A 30 -1.56 8.28 -9.79
C ARG A 30 -1.53 7.60 -11.16
N LEU A 31 -2.51 7.93 -11.99
CA LEU A 31 -2.53 7.55 -13.40
C LEU A 31 -1.58 8.47 -14.18
N ILE A 32 -0.51 7.89 -14.70
CA ILE A 32 0.57 8.62 -15.38
C ILE A 32 0.59 8.43 -16.91
N GLU A 33 -0.05 7.39 -17.43
CA GLU A 33 -0.24 7.19 -18.87
C GLU A 33 -1.62 6.58 -19.13
N PRO A 34 -2.49 7.24 -19.92
CA PRO A 34 -2.41 8.67 -20.25
C PRO A 34 -2.34 9.53 -18.96
N PRO A 35 -1.54 10.61 -18.90
CA PRO A 35 -1.47 11.44 -17.70
C PRO A 35 -2.85 11.95 -17.28
N SER A 36 -3.23 11.72 -16.02
CA SER A 36 -4.51 12.21 -15.50
C SER A 36 -4.56 13.74 -15.42
N ARG A 37 -5.76 14.30 -15.25
CA ARG A 37 -5.99 15.73 -14.98
C ARG A 37 -5.11 16.28 -13.86
N ALA A 38 -4.88 15.49 -12.80
CA ALA A 38 -4.01 15.87 -11.68
C ALA A 38 -2.51 15.77 -12.01
N SER A 39 -2.12 14.87 -12.91
CA SER A 39 -0.71 14.59 -13.22
C SER A 39 -0.20 15.21 -14.52
N ALA A 40 -1.08 15.73 -15.38
CA ALA A 40 -0.73 16.22 -16.72
C ALA A 40 0.39 17.28 -16.69
N TRP A 41 0.41 18.16 -15.69
CA TRP A 41 1.44 19.18 -15.54
C TRP A 41 2.86 18.59 -15.41
N ARG A 42 3.00 17.40 -14.82
CA ARG A 42 4.29 16.69 -14.70
C ARG A 42 4.86 16.26 -16.05
N TYR A 43 3.98 16.10 -17.04
CA TYR A 43 4.31 15.65 -18.40
C TYR A 43 4.31 16.80 -19.42
N GLY A 44 4.46 18.04 -18.94
CA GLY A 44 4.67 19.22 -19.78
C GLY A 44 3.39 19.83 -20.37
N PHE A 45 2.21 19.36 -19.97
CA PHE A 45 0.95 20.01 -20.33
C PHE A 45 0.77 21.31 -19.54
N SER A 46 0.16 22.32 -20.18
CA SER A 46 -0.11 23.63 -19.57
C SER A 46 -1.35 23.59 -18.67
N THR A 47 -1.36 22.68 -17.71
CA THR A 47 -2.42 22.50 -16.70
C THR A 47 -1.92 22.96 -15.32
N PRO A 48 -2.79 23.45 -14.42
CA PRO A 48 -2.39 23.82 -13.06
C PRO A 48 -1.73 22.64 -12.33
N PRO A 49 -0.65 22.87 -11.57
CA PRO A 49 -0.03 21.80 -10.81
C PRO A 49 -0.94 21.31 -9.69
N ASN A 50 -1.04 19.98 -9.54
CA ASN A 50 -1.46 19.31 -8.31
C ASN A 50 -0.26 18.52 -7.77
N TYR A 51 0.34 18.98 -6.68
CA TYR A 51 1.49 18.30 -6.08
C TYR A 51 1.10 17.01 -5.33
N ASN A 52 -0.17 16.91 -4.93
CA ASN A 52 -0.79 15.75 -4.30
C ASN A 52 -1.59 14.93 -5.32
N ASP A 53 -1.12 14.83 -6.55
CA ASP A 53 -1.78 14.10 -7.64
C ASP A 53 -1.84 12.57 -7.45
N HIS A 54 -1.27 12.07 -6.37
CA HIS A 54 -1.35 10.67 -5.90
C HIS A 54 -2.38 10.45 -4.79
N GLU A 55 -3.12 11.51 -4.43
CA GLU A 55 -4.01 11.56 -3.27
C GLU A 55 -5.49 11.63 -3.65
N LEU A 56 -5.87 11.13 -4.83
CA LEU A 56 -7.25 11.12 -5.28
C LEU A 56 -8.04 9.93 -4.71
N TYR A 57 -8.02 9.79 -3.39
CA TYR A 57 -8.60 8.69 -2.61
C TYR A 57 -10.02 9.00 -2.09
N CYS A 58 -10.86 9.61 -2.91
CA CYS A 58 -12.27 9.90 -2.59
C CYS A 58 -12.47 10.78 -1.33
N GLY A 59 -11.44 11.56 -0.97
CA GLY A 59 -11.43 12.41 0.22
C GLY A 59 -11.11 11.70 1.55
N GLY A 60 -10.69 10.43 1.50
CA GLY A 60 -10.29 9.64 2.67
C GLY A 60 -11.27 8.50 2.96
N PHE A 61 -10.75 7.35 3.40
CA PHE A 61 -11.56 6.16 3.70
C PHE A 61 -12.78 6.47 4.60
N ASN A 62 -12.57 7.17 5.72
CA ASN A 62 -13.66 7.51 6.64
C ASN A 62 -14.68 8.46 5.99
N ARG A 63 -14.22 9.46 5.23
CA ARG A 63 -15.12 10.39 4.54
C ARG A 63 -15.95 9.67 3.48
N GLN A 64 -15.33 8.77 2.71
CA GLN A 64 -16.01 7.94 1.72
C GLN A 64 -17.07 7.05 2.37
N TRP A 65 -16.69 6.23 3.35
CA TRP A 65 -17.57 5.16 3.84
C TRP A 65 -18.50 5.57 4.98
N GLN A 66 -18.08 6.46 5.88
CA GLN A 66 -18.90 6.86 7.03
C GLN A 66 -19.81 8.05 6.72
N LYS A 67 -19.35 9.00 5.89
CA LYS A 67 -20.13 10.20 5.54
C LYS A 67 -20.82 10.07 4.19
N ASN A 68 -20.10 9.57 3.19
CA ASN A 68 -20.58 9.55 1.81
C ASN A 68 -21.15 8.19 1.37
N GLU A 69 -21.41 7.27 2.31
CA GLU A 69 -22.05 5.96 2.03
C GLU A 69 -21.31 5.14 0.96
N GLY A 70 -19.98 5.20 0.96
CA GLY A 70 -19.13 4.53 -0.04
C GLY A 70 -18.98 5.28 -1.36
N LYS A 71 -19.69 6.40 -1.55
CA LYS A 71 -19.68 7.18 -2.79
C LYS A 71 -18.38 7.97 -2.92
N CYS A 72 -17.93 8.10 -4.17
CA CYS A 72 -16.71 8.81 -4.56
C CYS A 72 -17.00 9.68 -5.79
N GLY A 73 -16.31 10.82 -5.91
CA GLY A 73 -16.36 11.63 -7.11
C GLY A 73 -15.81 10.86 -8.32
N GLU A 74 -16.29 11.19 -9.51
CA GLU A 74 -15.99 10.49 -10.75
C GLU A 74 -14.48 10.48 -11.04
N CYS A 75 -13.77 11.54 -10.63
CA CYS A 75 -12.34 11.69 -10.83
C CYS A 75 -11.52 11.66 -9.53
N GLY A 76 -12.08 11.07 -8.46
CA GLY A 76 -11.35 10.76 -7.21
C GLY A 76 -11.42 11.83 -6.13
N ASP A 77 -12.13 12.93 -6.40
CA ASP A 77 -12.50 13.92 -5.39
C ASP A 77 -13.48 13.33 -4.35
N ALA A 78 -13.57 13.99 -3.19
CA ALA A 78 -14.58 13.66 -2.20
C ALA A 78 -16.00 13.85 -2.77
N TYR A 79 -16.87 12.86 -2.57
CA TYR A 79 -18.21 12.88 -3.15
C TYR A 79 -19.04 14.10 -2.72
N ASP A 80 -18.91 14.57 -1.49
CA ASP A 80 -19.59 15.73 -0.93
C ASP A 80 -18.91 17.08 -1.26
N ALA A 81 -17.85 17.09 -2.09
CA ALA A 81 -17.30 18.35 -2.59
C ALA A 81 -18.27 19.03 -3.58
N PRO A 82 -18.30 20.38 -3.63
CA PRO A 82 -19.13 21.12 -4.58
C PRO A 82 -18.85 20.72 -6.02
N LYS A 83 -19.90 20.63 -6.84
CA LYS A 83 -19.78 20.39 -8.28
C LYS A 83 -19.59 21.71 -9.06
N PRO A 84 -18.81 21.73 -10.15
CA PRO A 84 -17.92 20.65 -10.59
C PRO A 84 -16.78 20.44 -9.58
N ARG A 85 -16.52 19.18 -9.22
CA ARG A 85 -15.42 18.89 -8.29
C ARG A 85 -14.08 19.24 -8.95
N PRO A 86 -13.01 19.48 -8.17
CA PRO A 86 -11.77 20.01 -8.73
C PRO A 86 -11.18 19.23 -9.92
N HIS A 87 -11.33 17.89 -9.97
CA HIS A 87 -10.83 17.04 -11.06
C HIS A 87 -11.92 16.63 -12.06
N GLU A 88 -13.17 17.07 -11.89
CA GLU A 88 -14.23 16.93 -12.88
C GLU A 88 -14.17 18.03 -13.94
N TYR A 89 -14.85 17.81 -15.08
CA TYR A 89 -14.86 18.79 -16.17
C TYR A 89 -15.44 20.12 -15.70
N GLY A 90 -14.71 21.21 -15.95
CA GLY A 90 -15.03 22.55 -15.45
C GLY A 90 -14.44 22.86 -14.08
N GLY A 91 -13.84 21.88 -13.39
CA GLY A 91 -13.08 22.08 -12.16
C GLY A 91 -11.66 22.61 -12.43
N LYS A 92 -10.94 22.95 -11.35
CA LYS A 92 -9.58 23.51 -11.38
C LYS A 92 -8.60 22.74 -12.27
N TRP A 93 -8.64 21.41 -12.22
CA TRP A 93 -7.77 20.51 -13.00
C TRP A 93 -8.49 19.85 -14.18
N GLY A 94 -9.83 19.90 -14.24
CA GLY A 94 -10.62 19.35 -15.35
C GLY A 94 -10.82 20.33 -16.51
N GLN A 95 -9.72 20.78 -17.10
CA GLN A 95 -9.71 21.77 -18.20
C GLN A 95 -10.01 21.17 -19.59
N GLY A 96 -10.18 19.85 -19.70
CA GLY A 96 -10.47 19.18 -20.98
C GLY A 96 -9.28 19.07 -21.94
N VAL A 97 -8.05 19.10 -21.42
CA VAL A 97 -6.81 19.04 -22.22
C VAL A 97 -6.60 17.61 -22.73
N ILE A 98 -6.70 17.41 -24.04
CA ILE A 98 -6.47 16.11 -24.67
C ILE A 98 -4.99 15.70 -24.51
N VAL A 99 -4.74 14.71 -23.65
CA VAL A 99 -3.38 14.23 -23.35
C VAL A 99 -2.93 13.13 -24.31
N ARG A 100 -3.86 12.39 -24.92
CA ARG A 100 -3.57 11.31 -25.88
C ARG A 100 -4.65 11.20 -26.97
N ARG A 101 -4.25 10.63 -28.10
CA ARG A 101 -5.12 10.30 -29.24
C ARG A 101 -4.92 8.83 -29.61
N TYR A 102 -6.00 8.08 -29.74
CA TYR A 102 -5.98 6.66 -30.04
C TYR A 102 -6.83 6.34 -31.28
N ARG A 103 -6.58 5.17 -31.88
CA ARG A 103 -7.45 4.62 -32.91
C ARG A 103 -8.56 3.76 -32.27
N PRO A 104 -9.76 3.71 -32.86
CA PRO A 104 -10.80 2.76 -32.43
C PRO A 104 -10.26 1.33 -32.43
N GLY A 105 -10.66 0.50 -31.46
CA GLY A 105 -10.21 -0.90 -31.36
C GLY A 105 -8.72 -1.11 -31.04
N SER A 106 -7.94 -0.04 -30.87
CA SER A 106 -6.49 -0.18 -30.67
C SER A 106 -6.14 -0.66 -29.26
N VAL A 107 -5.01 -1.37 -29.17
CA VAL A 107 -4.40 -1.70 -27.88
C VAL A 107 -3.60 -0.51 -27.39
N ILE A 108 -3.99 0.04 -26.25
CA ILE A 108 -3.36 1.20 -25.62
C ILE A 108 -2.47 0.77 -24.46
N THR A 109 -1.48 1.61 -24.16
CA THR A 109 -0.63 1.45 -22.97
C THR A 109 -1.18 2.31 -21.85
N LEU A 110 -1.35 1.70 -20.68
CA LEU A 110 -1.76 2.36 -19.44
C LEU A 110 -0.62 2.23 -18.43
N ARG A 111 -0.30 3.31 -17.72
CA ARG A 111 0.70 3.27 -16.63
C ARG A 111 0.17 3.93 -15.38
N VAL A 112 0.30 3.21 -14.28
CA VAL A 112 -0.07 3.67 -12.94
C VAL A 112 1.19 3.63 -12.08
N GLU A 113 1.47 4.73 -11.40
CA GLU A 113 2.51 4.78 -10.38
C GLU A 113 1.86 4.63 -9.01
N LEU A 114 2.20 3.55 -8.29
CA LEU A 114 1.92 3.43 -6.86
C LEU A 114 3.14 3.90 -6.07
N THR A 115 2.95 4.94 -5.28
CA THR A 115 3.97 5.41 -4.31
C THR A 115 3.83 4.65 -2.98
N ALA A 116 2.61 4.28 -2.62
CA ALA A 116 2.29 3.35 -1.54
C ALA A 116 1.25 2.32 -2.03
N SER A 117 1.65 1.06 -2.16
CA SER A 117 0.76 -0.02 -2.63
C SER A 117 -0.06 -0.62 -1.49
N HIS A 118 -1.37 -0.68 -1.70
CA HIS A 118 -2.36 -1.28 -0.80
C HIS A 118 -2.94 -2.58 -1.36
N MET A 119 -2.21 -3.28 -2.23
CA MET A 119 -2.65 -4.51 -2.91
C MET A 119 -3.93 -4.27 -3.71
N GLY A 120 -4.94 -5.14 -3.69
CA GLY A 120 -6.21 -4.89 -4.41
C GLY A 120 -6.11 -5.02 -5.94
N TYR A 121 -6.81 -4.16 -6.67
CA TYR A 121 -6.87 -4.22 -8.13
C TYR A 121 -7.21 -2.88 -8.80
N PHE A 122 -6.72 -2.70 -10.02
CA PHE A 122 -7.07 -1.60 -10.92
C PHE A 122 -8.17 -2.04 -11.90
N GLU A 123 -9.06 -1.12 -12.20
CA GLU A 123 -10.00 -1.19 -13.32
C GLU A 123 -9.83 0.07 -14.16
N PHE A 124 -10.12 -0.05 -15.45
CA PHE A 124 -10.09 1.05 -16.38
C PHE A 124 -11.40 1.11 -17.13
N ARG A 125 -11.92 2.31 -17.32
CA ARG A 125 -13.17 2.59 -18.02
C ARG A 125 -12.96 3.74 -18.98
N ILE A 126 -13.77 3.81 -20.03
CA ILE A 126 -13.79 4.95 -20.94
C ILE A 126 -15.22 5.49 -21.10
N CYS A 127 -15.36 6.81 -21.20
CA CYS A 127 -16.62 7.46 -21.49
C CYS A 127 -16.43 8.41 -22.67
N ASP A 128 -17.37 8.43 -23.60
CA ASP A 128 -17.37 9.27 -24.81
C ASP A 128 -17.84 10.71 -24.53
N ASN A 129 -18.24 10.99 -23.29
CA ASN A 129 -18.66 12.28 -22.80
C ASN A 129 -17.62 12.88 -21.83
N VAL A 130 -17.22 14.13 -22.06
CA VAL A 130 -16.24 14.86 -21.25
C VAL A 130 -16.63 15.00 -19.76
N LYS A 131 -17.94 14.99 -19.45
CA LYS A 131 -18.44 15.03 -18.07
C LYS A 131 -18.18 13.74 -17.30
N ALA A 132 -17.90 12.63 -18.00
CA ALA A 132 -17.50 11.34 -17.42
C ALA A 132 -18.37 10.90 -16.23
N GLN A 133 -19.70 11.02 -16.36
CA GLN A 133 -20.60 10.50 -15.34
C GLN A 133 -20.40 8.99 -15.20
N GLN A 134 -20.58 8.47 -13.98
CA GLN A 134 -20.22 7.09 -13.67
C GLN A 134 -21.03 6.07 -14.49
N ASP A 135 -22.28 6.38 -14.83
CA ASP A 135 -23.15 5.57 -15.70
C ASP A 135 -22.60 5.40 -17.12
N CYS A 136 -21.95 6.44 -17.68
CA CYS A 136 -21.27 6.37 -18.97
C CYS A 136 -19.98 5.56 -18.89
N LEU A 137 -19.21 5.74 -17.81
CA LEU A 137 -17.97 5.00 -17.59
C LEU A 137 -18.23 3.49 -17.40
N ASP A 138 -19.27 3.14 -16.66
CA ASP A 138 -19.62 1.75 -16.38
C ASP A 138 -20.12 0.98 -17.62
N GLN A 139 -20.50 1.66 -18.69
CA GLN A 139 -20.85 1.03 -19.97
C GLN A 139 -19.64 0.49 -20.74
N HIS A 140 -18.43 1.01 -20.50
CA HIS A 140 -17.25 0.66 -21.28
C HIS A 140 -16.01 0.33 -20.40
N PRO A 141 -16.05 -0.75 -19.61
CA PRO A 141 -14.86 -1.27 -18.95
C PRO A 141 -13.86 -1.78 -19.99
N LEU A 142 -12.58 -1.47 -19.82
CA LEU A 142 -11.51 -1.90 -20.73
C LEU A 142 -10.99 -3.28 -20.34
N LYS A 143 -10.78 -4.14 -21.34
CA LYS A 143 -10.13 -5.44 -21.18
C LYS A 143 -8.62 -5.25 -21.06
N ILE A 144 -8.02 -5.82 -20.01
CA ILE A 144 -6.58 -5.86 -19.80
C ILE A 144 -6.02 -7.10 -20.49
N LEU A 145 -5.16 -6.89 -21.48
CA LEU A 145 -4.55 -7.95 -22.28
C LEU A 145 -3.27 -8.48 -21.63
N SER A 146 -2.51 -7.60 -20.99
CA SER A 146 -1.28 -7.93 -20.27
C SER A 146 -0.87 -6.81 -19.34
N GLY A 147 0.04 -7.09 -18.42
CA GLY A 147 0.70 -6.05 -17.65
C GLY A 147 1.96 -6.54 -16.96
N THR A 148 2.78 -5.59 -16.53
CA THR A 148 4.06 -5.84 -15.86
C THR A 148 4.20 -4.86 -14.69
N PRO A 149 4.97 -5.21 -13.65
CA PRO A 149 5.68 -6.47 -13.43
C PRO A 149 4.82 -7.58 -12.80
N SER A 150 3.50 -7.40 -12.70
CA SER A 150 2.64 -8.42 -12.11
C SER A 150 2.33 -9.54 -13.08
N ILE A 151 2.35 -10.77 -12.56
CA ILE A 151 2.00 -11.97 -13.30
C ILE A 151 0.51 -12.24 -13.07
N PRO A 152 -0.30 -12.38 -14.14
CA PRO A 152 -1.71 -12.76 -14.03
C PRO A 152 -1.88 -14.15 -13.42
N ASN A 153 -2.89 -14.30 -12.56
CA ASN A 153 -3.33 -15.61 -12.06
C ASN A 153 -4.51 -16.13 -12.89
N PRO A 154 -4.74 -17.46 -12.97
CA PRO A 154 -5.85 -18.04 -13.74
C PRO A 154 -7.25 -17.55 -13.33
N ASN A 155 -7.41 -17.11 -12.08
CA ASN A 155 -8.68 -16.63 -11.52
C ASN A 155 -8.82 -15.10 -11.59
N ASP A 156 -7.86 -14.38 -12.18
CA ASP A 156 -7.93 -12.92 -12.33
C ASP A 156 -8.99 -12.57 -13.39
N LEU A 157 -9.82 -11.56 -13.09
CA LEU A 157 -10.79 -11.07 -14.07
C LEU A 157 -10.08 -10.30 -15.18
N GLU A 158 -10.49 -10.50 -16.43
CA GLU A 158 -9.88 -9.84 -17.60
C GLU A 158 -10.02 -8.30 -17.59
N THR A 159 -10.94 -7.75 -16.80
CA THR A 159 -11.14 -6.30 -16.63
C THR A 159 -10.35 -5.72 -15.46
N ARG A 160 -9.58 -6.56 -14.74
CA ARG A 160 -8.83 -6.17 -13.55
C ARG A 160 -7.36 -6.45 -13.69
N PHE A 161 -6.55 -5.53 -13.18
CA PHE A 161 -5.11 -5.72 -13.02
C PHE A 161 -4.75 -5.72 -11.53
N TYR A 162 -3.99 -6.70 -11.06
CA TYR A 162 -3.66 -6.85 -9.64
C TYR A 162 -2.21 -6.43 -9.36
N PRO A 163 -1.94 -5.30 -8.68
CA PRO A 163 -0.59 -4.79 -8.46
C PRO A 163 0.16 -5.53 -7.32
N ARG A 164 0.53 -6.80 -7.54
CA ARG A 164 1.12 -7.68 -6.51
C ARG A 164 2.56 -7.32 -6.09
N ASN A 165 3.27 -6.54 -6.91
CA ASN A 165 4.69 -6.25 -6.72
C ASN A 165 5.00 -4.97 -5.90
N GLY A 166 4.06 -4.50 -5.06
CA GLY A 166 4.28 -3.36 -4.16
C GLY A 166 4.32 -1.98 -4.83
N SER A 167 4.96 -1.01 -4.19
CA SER A 167 5.04 0.38 -4.70
C SER A 167 5.98 0.49 -5.88
N ARG A 168 5.44 0.78 -7.07
CA ARG A 168 6.19 1.02 -8.31
C ARG A 168 5.28 1.50 -9.43
N ILE A 169 5.88 1.69 -10.61
CA ILE A 169 5.16 1.86 -11.86
C ILE A 169 4.75 0.50 -12.41
N TYR A 170 3.46 0.37 -12.68
CA TYR A 170 2.86 -0.73 -13.43
C TYR A 170 2.56 -0.27 -14.84
N GLU A 171 2.85 -1.11 -15.83
CA GLU A 171 2.47 -0.90 -17.22
C GLU A 171 1.53 -2.00 -17.67
N MET A 172 0.39 -1.62 -18.25
CA MET A 172 -0.65 -2.52 -18.72
C MET A 172 -0.95 -2.23 -20.19
N LYS A 173 -1.35 -3.27 -20.93
CA LYS A 173 -1.93 -3.15 -22.27
C LYS A 173 -3.43 -3.40 -22.16
N ALA A 174 -4.23 -2.47 -22.66
CA ALA A 174 -5.69 -2.56 -22.62
C ALA A 174 -6.27 -2.35 -24.02
N GLU A 175 -7.37 -3.04 -24.33
CA GLU A 175 -8.07 -2.91 -25.62
C GLU A 175 -9.18 -1.84 -25.52
N LEU A 176 -9.18 -0.89 -26.46
CA LEU A 176 -10.31 0.03 -26.64
C LEU A 176 -11.46 -0.66 -27.40
N PRO A 177 -12.74 -0.28 -27.19
CA PRO A 177 -13.83 -0.89 -27.92
C PRO A 177 -13.74 -0.60 -29.43
N GLN A 178 -14.02 -1.61 -30.25
CA GLN A 178 -13.76 -1.61 -31.71
C GLN A 178 -14.44 -0.46 -32.48
N LYS A 179 -15.63 -0.04 -32.03
CA LYS A 179 -16.43 1.02 -32.68
C LYS A 179 -16.55 2.29 -31.82
N PHE A 180 -15.64 2.48 -30.87
CA PHE A 180 -15.67 3.62 -29.96
C PHE A 180 -14.96 4.83 -30.59
N GLN A 181 -15.67 5.96 -30.71
CA GLN A 181 -15.15 7.19 -31.29
C GLN A 181 -15.64 8.40 -30.52
N CYS A 182 -14.76 9.36 -30.30
CA CYS A 182 -15.04 10.56 -29.51
C CYS A 182 -13.91 11.59 -29.65
N THR A 183 -14.29 12.86 -29.70
CA THR A 183 -13.35 13.99 -29.73
C THR A 183 -12.79 14.30 -28.35
N ASN A 184 -13.62 14.17 -27.31
CA ASN A 184 -13.30 14.44 -25.92
C ASN A 184 -13.88 13.33 -25.04
N CYS A 185 -13.12 12.24 -24.92
CA CYS A 185 -13.42 11.10 -24.09
C CYS A 185 -12.62 11.17 -22.78
N VAL A 186 -13.05 10.42 -21.79
CA VAL A 186 -12.37 10.33 -20.49
C VAL A 186 -12.08 8.89 -20.16
N ILE A 187 -10.80 8.57 -19.94
CA ILE A 187 -10.38 7.30 -19.33
C ILE A 187 -10.35 7.50 -17.82
N GLN A 188 -11.10 6.67 -17.09
CA GLN A 188 -11.04 6.60 -15.63
C GLN A 188 -10.16 5.41 -15.23
N TRP A 189 -9.12 5.69 -14.46
CA TRP A 189 -8.48 4.69 -13.61
C TRP A 189 -9.24 4.62 -12.29
N LYS A 190 -9.61 3.41 -11.87
CA LYS A 190 -10.18 3.13 -10.56
C LYS A 190 -9.31 2.10 -9.87
N TYR A 191 -8.86 2.40 -8.66
CA TYR A 191 -8.08 1.49 -7.83
C TYR A 191 -8.86 1.20 -6.56
N ILE A 192 -9.23 -0.07 -6.38
CA ILE A 192 -9.77 -0.57 -5.12
C ILE A 192 -8.63 -1.21 -4.36
N ALA A 193 -8.25 -0.63 -3.23
CA ALA A 193 -7.29 -1.21 -2.30
C ALA A 193 -7.79 -2.56 -1.76
N GLY A 194 -6.90 -3.34 -1.14
CA GLY A 194 -7.22 -4.67 -0.65
C GLY A 194 -6.55 -5.02 0.68
N ASN A 195 -6.22 -4.02 1.48
CA ASN A 195 -5.50 -4.19 2.75
C ASN A 195 -6.43 -4.12 3.99
N ASN A 196 -7.68 -3.66 3.85
CA ASN A 196 -8.61 -3.63 4.97
C ASN A 196 -9.28 -5.00 5.15
N TRP A 197 -9.51 -5.39 6.41
CA TRP A 197 -10.34 -6.55 6.74
C TRP A 197 -11.82 -6.18 6.71
N GLY A 198 -12.65 -7.07 6.17
CA GLY A 198 -14.10 -6.90 6.17
C GLY A 198 -14.84 -8.18 5.83
N MET A 199 -16.17 -8.09 5.77
CA MET A 199 -17.04 -9.22 5.44
C MET A 199 -17.12 -9.40 3.92
N CYS A 200 -16.84 -10.61 3.46
CA CYS A 200 -16.97 -11.03 2.08
C CYS A 200 -18.45 -11.41 1.76
N PRO A 201 -18.83 -11.51 0.47
CA PRO A 201 -20.20 -11.86 0.08
C PRO A 201 -20.68 -13.24 0.55
N ASP A 202 -19.74 -14.15 0.82
CA ASP A 202 -20.02 -15.50 1.37
C ASP A 202 -20.24 -15.50 2.88
N GLY A 203 -20.19 -14.32 3.53
CA GLY A 203 -20.35 -14.16 4.97
C GLY A 203 -19.08 -14.44 5.78
N ASN A 204 -17.97 -14.81 5.14
CA ASN A 204 -16.69 -14.96 5.82
C ASN A 204 -15.95 -13.62 5.92
N GLY A 205 -15.13 -13.46 6.96
CA GLY A 205 -14.32 -12.27 7.13
C GLY A 205 -12.91 -12.45 6.61
N ALA A 206 -12.44 -11.57 5.72
CA ALA A 206 -11.10 -11.64 5.15
C ALA A 206 -10.52 -10.25 4.82
N VAL A 207 -9.19 -10.20 4.65
CA VAL A 207 -8.49 -9.03 4.12
C VAL A 207 -8.85 -8.83 2.64
N GLY A 208 -9.13 -7.59 2.26
CA GLY A 208 -9.59 -7.22 0.92
C GLY A 208 -11.11 -7.30 0.72
N CYS A 209 -11.86 -7.72 1.73
CA CYS A 209 -13.32 -7.76 1.71
C CYS A 209 -13.96 -6.56 2.41
N GLY A 210 -15.24 -6.33 2.13
CA GLY A 210 -15.98 -5.18 2.66
C GLY A 210 -15.45 -3.82 2.13
N PRO A 211 -15.73 -2.72 2.85
CA PRO A 211 -15.24 -1.39 2.52
C PRO A 211 -13.72 -1.31 2.37
N GLN A 212 -13.25 -0.84 1.22
CA GLN A 212 -11.83 -0.61 0.93
C GLN A 212 -11.59 0.85 0.57
N GLU A 213 -10.35 1.32 0.74
CA GLU A 213 -9.95 2.61 0.17
C GLU A 213 -10.04 2.57 -1.36
N GLU A 214 -10.54 3.64 -1.96
CA GLU A 214 -10.71 3.75 -3.40
C GLU A 214 -9.99 4.98 -3.91
N PHE A 215 -9.28 4.84 -5.03
CA PHE A 215 -8.67 5.93 -5.77
C PHE A 215 -9.30 6.01 -7.14
N ARG A 216 -9.46 7.24 -7.66
CA ARG A 216 -9.83 7.44 -9.06
C ARG A 216 -9.00 8.54 -9.68
N ALA A 217 -8.77 8.45 -10.98
CA ALA A 217 -8.21 9.53 -11.76
C ALA A 217 -8.78 9.52 -13.18
N CYS A 218 -9.01 10.70 -13.74
CA CYS A 218 -9.54 10.88 -15.09
C CYS A 218 -8.46 11.46 -16.02
N ALA A 219 -8.37 10.96 -17.24
CA ALA A 219 -7.52 11.50 -18.29
C ALA A 219 -8.35 11.81 -19.55
N ASP A 220 -8.23 13.02 -20.07
CA ASP A 220 -8.95 13.47 -21.27
C ASP A 220 -8.21 13.02 -22.55
N VAL A 221 -8.88 12.26 -23.42
CA VAL A 221 -8.30 11.65 -24.62
C VAL A 221 -9.23 11.80 -25.82
N SER A 222 -8.75 11.53 -27.03
CA SER A 222 -9.60 11.42 -28.22
C SER A 222 -9.44 10.03 -28.86
N VAL A 223 -10.52 9.46 -29.38
CA VAL A 223 -10.49 8.21 -30.14
C VAL A 223 -11.11 8.44 -31.51
N GLY A 224 -10.37 8.20 -32.58
CA GLY A 224 -10.88 8.40 -33.94
C GLY A 224 -9.86 8.07 -35.03
N ASP A 225 -10.37 7.89 -36.24
CA ASP A 225 -9.62 7.54 -37.43
C ASP A 225 -9.00 8.78 -38.10
N THR A 226 -8.11 9.52 -37.43
CA THR A 226 -7.50 10.69 -38.08
C THR A 226 -6.14 10.37 -38.72
N ASN A 227 -6.09 10.59 -40.04
CA ASN A 227 -4.95 10.52 -40.96
C ASN A 227 -3.78 11.49 -40.66
N GLU A 228 -3.48 11.82 -39.41
CA GLU A 228 -2.30 12.62 -39.07
C GLU A 228 -1.54 12.03 -37.89
N ASN A 229 -0.45 11.33 -38.21
CA ASN A 229 0.63 10.93 -37.31
C ASN A 229 0.22 9.98 -36.16
N GLY A 230 -0.30 8.81 -36.57
CA GLY A 230 -0.46 7.62 -35.72
C GLY A 230 0.88 7.03 -35.28
N ASN A 231 1.53 7.68 -34.31
CA ASN A 231 2.39 7.09 -33.29
C ASN A 231 3.05 8.24 -32.52
N ARG A 232 2.32 8.84 -31.56
CA ARG A 232 3.02 9.48 -30.45
C ARG A 232 3.29 8.39 -29.42
N THR A 233 4.50 7.83 -29.51
CA THR A 233 5.15 7.02 -28.47
C THR A 233 4.87 7.66 -27.10
N PRO A 234 4.68 6.88 -26.00
CA PRO A 234 4.52 7.44 -24.66
C PRO A 234 5.54 8.56 -24.43
N LEU A 235 5.07 9.77 -24.12
CA LEU A 235 5.94 10.93 -23.99
C LEU A 235 7.01 10.60 -22.96
N ARG A 236 8.28 10.56 -23.42
CA ARG A 236 9.42 10.54 -22.50
C ARG A 236 9.33 11.80 -21.62
N PRO A 237 9.72 11.73 -20.33
CA PRO A 237 9.84 12.91 -19.49
C PRO A 237 10.75 13.93 -20.20
N GLY A 238 10.21 15.11 -20.56
CA GLY A 238 10.99 16.21 -21.14
C GLY A 238 10.48 16.82 -22.45
N TYR A 239 9.50 16.22 -23.14
CA TYR A 239 8.92 16.84 -24.33
C TYR A 239 7.63 17.61 -23.96
N ARG A 240 7.63 18.95 -24.07
CA ARG A 240 6.43 19.79 -23.95
C ARG A 240 5.54 19.58 -25.18
N PRO A 241 4.36 18.96 -25.07
CA PRO A 241 3.41 18.94 -26.19
C PRO A 241 2.77 20.33 -26.36
N THR A 242 2.65 20.78 -27.61
CA THR A 242 1.83 21.94 -27.96
C THR A 242 0.37 21.68 -27.56
N PRO A 243 -0.25 22.53 -26.73
CA PRO A 243 -1.65 22.35 -26.35
C PRO A 243 -2.54 22.37 -27.59
N THR A 244 -3.38 21.34 -27.77
CA THR A 244 -4.48 21.45 -28.73
C THR A 244 -5.53 22.34 -28.10
N ARG A 245 -5.64 23.59 -28.56
CA ARG A 245 -6.72 24.51 -28.18
C ARG A 245 -8.04 23.93 -28.70
N VAL A 246 -8.98 23.67 -27.80
CA VAL A 246 -10.37 23.36 -28.16
C VAL A 246 -10.97 24.58 -28.86
N PRO A 247 -11.72 24.45 -29.97
CA PRO A 247 -12.45 25.57 -30.56
C PRO A 247 -13.45 26.13 -29.53
N ALA A 248 -13.35 27.42 -29.23
CA ALA A 248 -14.31 28.10 -28.39
C ALA A 248 -15.67 28.15 -29.11
N VAL A 249 -16.74 27.71 -28.43
CA VAL A 249 -18.11 28.01 -28.83
C VAL A 249 -18.33 29.49 -28.57
N THR A 250 -18.60 30.26 -29.63
CA THR A 250 -19.00 31.67 -29.56
C THR A 250 -20.43 31.79 -29.02
N PRO A 251 -20.65 32.70 -28.07
CA PRO A 251 -21.85 33.54 -28.11
C PRO A 251 -21.46 35.00 -28.39
N ASP A 252 -22.42 35.65 -29.03
CA ASP A 252 -22.39 36.94 -29.70
C ASP A 252 -21.99 38.16 -28.83
N GLN A 253 -21.67 39.24 -29.52
CA GLN A 253 -21.10 40.50 -29.06
C GLN A 253 -21.93 41.26 -28.00
N GLY A 254 -21.24 41.95 -27.08
CA GLY A 254 -21.86 42.91 -26.16
C GLY A 254 -20.87 43.60 -25.20
N ALA A 255 -20.14 44.59 -25.72
CA ALA A 255 -19.62 45.82 -25.11
C ALA A 255 -19.03 45.90 -23.67
N SER A 256 -17.83 46.51 -23.65
CA SER A 256 -17.29 47.51 -22.69
C SER A 256 -17.00 47.14 -21.22
N GLY A 257 -15.70 46.90 -20.96
CA GLY A 257 -14.83 47.79 -20.16
C GLY A 257 -15.05 47.92 -18.65
N ALA A 258 -14.11 47.37 -17.88
CA ALA A 258 -13.50 48.06 -16.73
C ALA A 258 -12.26 47.29 -16.26
N ALA A 259 -11.11 47.98 -16.25
CA ALA A 259 -9.91 47.56 -15.55
C ALA A 259 -10.17 47.57 -14.03
N GLY A 260 -9.63 46.59 -13.31
CA GLY A 260 -9.77 46.53 -11.86
C GLY A 260 -8.95 45.41 -11.21
N ASN A 261 -7.76 45.79 -10.76
CA ASN A 261 -6.94 45.23 -9.68
C ASN A 261 -6.70 43.71 -9.58
N ASP A 262 -5.47 43.33 -9.92
CA ASP A 262 -4.73 42.26 -9.24
C ASP A 262 -4.81 42.46 -7.73
N THR A 263 -5.50 41.53 -7.07
CA THR A 263 -5.27 41.24 -5.66
C THR A 263 -4.91 39.77 -5.59
N SER A 264 -3.62 39.52 -5.41
CA SER A 264 -3.08 38.23 -5.01
C SER A 264 -3.72 37.85 -3.68
N VAL A 265 -4.76 37.02 -3.73
CA VAL A 265 -5.23 36.31 -2.55
C VAL A 265 -4.24 35.17 -2.34
N ASP A 266 -3.27 35.40 -1.45
CA ASP A 266 -2.47 34.36 -0.85
C ASP A 266 -3.43 33.42 -0.09
N GLU A 267 -3.87 32.35 -0.76
CA GLU A 267 -4.70 31.33 -0.14
C GLU A 267 -3.82 30.53 0.84
N GLU A 268 -3.90 30.95 2.10
CA GLU A 268 -3.25 30.34 3.25
C GLU A 268 -3.56 28.83 3.27
N MET A 269 -2.51 28.00 3.21
CA MET A 269 -2.62 26.55 3.40
C MET A 269 -3.42 26.27 4.69
N PRO A 270 -4.31 25.26 4.71
CA PRO A 270 -5.08 24.95 5.90
C PRO A 270 -4.10 24.62 7.02
N THR A 271 -3.95 25.54 7.97
CA THR A 271 -3.08 25.36 9.12
C THR A 271 -3.65 24.18 9.88
N GLY A 272 -2.95 23.04 9.83
CA GLY A 272 -3.18 21.94 10.74
C GLY A 272 -3.28 22.51 12.16
N VAL A 273 -4.31 22.06 12.89
CA VAL A 273 -4.70 22.52 14.22
C VAL A 273 -3.46 22.95 15.02
N LYS A 274 -3.30 24.27 15.26
CA LYS A 274 -2.05 24.90 15.79
C LYS A 274 -1.54 24.29 17.11
N TYR A 275 -2.40 23.54 17.79
CA TYR A 275 -2.15 22.90 19.07
C TYR A 275 -1.62 21.46 18.94
N MET A 276 -1.64 20.84 17.76
CA MET A 276 -1.22 19.44 17.58
C MET A 276 0.28 19.25 17.83
N GLY A 277 1.14 20.15 17.33
CA GLY A 277 2.57 20.13 17.61
C GLY A 277 2.89 20.23 19.11
N PRO A 278 2.40 21.28 19.81
CA PRO A 278 2.54 21.41 21.25
C PRO A 278 1.94 20.24 22.04
N LEU A 279 0.79 19.70 21.62
CA LEU A 279 0.12 18.58 22.29
C LEU A 279 0.91 17.28 22.17
N VAL A 280 1.47 16.97 20.99
CA VAL A 280 2.38 15.83 20.82
C VAL A 280 3.66 16.00 21.62
N ALA A 281 4.21 17.22 21.68
CA ALA A 281 5.40 17.51 22.49
C ALA A 281 5.13 17.34 24.00
N ILE A 282 3.99 17.83 24.49
CA ILE A 282 3.58 17.70 25.91
C ILE A 282 3.33 16.23 26.26
N LEU A 283 2.62 15.47 25.42
CA LEU A 283 2.38 14.05 25.65
C LEU A 283 3.68 13.25 25.64
N SER A 284 4.59 13.58 24.72
CA SER A 284 5.90 12.94 24.61
C SER A 284 6.76 13.24 25.84
N LEU A 285 6.79 14.50 26.30
CA LEU A 285 7.48 14.90 27.54
C LEU A 285 6.88 14.21 28.77
N PHE A 286 5.55 14.13 28.87
CA PHE A 286 4.86 13.44 29.96
C PHE A 286 5.23 11.95 30.02
N LEU A 287 5.26 11.26 28.88
CA LEU A 287 5.65 9.85 28.82
C LEU A 287 7.11 9.65 29.21
N VAL A 288 8.01 10.54 28.80
CA VAL A 288 9.42 10.52 29.20
C VAL A 288 9.56 10.73 30.70
N LEU A 289 8.85 11.70 31.28
CA LEU A 289 8.85 11.97 32.72
C LEU A 289 8.27 10.79 33.53
N CYS A 290 7.19 10.17 33.05
CA CYS A 290 6.65 8.95 33.64
C CYS A 290 7.65 7.81 33.62
N GLY A 291 8.42 7.66 32.52
CA GLY A 291 9.51 6.70 32.41
C GLY A 291 10.62 6.94 33.45
N PHE A 292 11.07 8.18 33.58
CA PHE A 292 12.08 8.56 34.58
C PHE A 292 11.56 8.38 36.02
N ALA A 293 10.31 8.74 36.30
CA ALA A 293 9.68 8.53 37.60
C ALA A 293 9.59 7.04 37.94
N ALA A 294 9.21 6.20 36.98
CA ALA A 294 9.18 4.75 37.17
C ALA A 294 10.58 4.18 37.45
N LEU A 295 11.61 4.64 36.73
CA LEU A 295 13.01 4.25 36.97
C LEU A 295 13.52 4.72 38.34
N TYR A 296 13.20 5.95 38.73
CA TYR A 296 13.54 6.52 40.02
C TYR A 296 12.91 5.73 41.17
N ILE A 297 11.58 5.51 41.10
CA ILE A 297 10.84 4.71 42.08
C ILE A 297 11.39 3.28 42.14
N TYR A 298 11.73 2.68 41.00
CA TYR A 298 12.28 1.34 40.96
C TYR A 298 13.69 1.22 41.57
N HIS A 299 14.57 2.20 41.35
CA HIS A 299 15.93 2.17 41.90
C HIS A 299 15.99 2.60 43.37
N TYR A 300 15.25 3.65 43.76
CA TYR A 300 15.29 4.21 45.12
C TYR A 300 14.26 3.59 46.07
N HIS A 301 13.07 3.28 45.58
CA HIS A 301 11.99 2.67 46.38
C HIS A 301 11.78 1.17 46.10
N GLY A 302 12.58 0.57 45.21
CA GLY A 302 12.47 -0.85 44.84
C GLY A 302 12.57 -1.82 46.02
N GLY A 303 13.30 -1.47 47.08
CA GLY A 303 13.34 -2.25 48.32
C GLY A 303 12.00 -2.24 49.07
N ARG A 304 11.40 -1.07 49.22
CA ARG A 304 10.09 -0.88 49.88
C ARG A 304 8.95 -1.50 49.09
N ILE A 305 8.99 -1.40 47.76
CA ILE A 305 7.98 -2.00 46.87
C ILE A 305 8.07 -3.53 46.92
N LYS A 306 9.28 -4.11 46.93
CA LYS A 306 9.46 -5.55 47.12
C LYS A 306 8.99 -6.01 48.50
N ALA A 307 9.17 -5.21 49.55
CA ALA A 307 8.66 -5.50 50.88
C ALA A 307 7.12 -5.47 50.92
N LEU A 308 6.51 -4.46 50.31
CA LEU A 308 5.05 -4.33 50.19
C LEU A 308 4.43 -5.47 49.37
N MET A 309 5.04 -5.86 48.25
CA MET A 309 4.58 -6.98 47.43
C MET A 309 4.69 -8.33 48.16
N ARG A 310 5.77 -8.54 48.95
CA ARG A 310 5.90 -9.73 49.80
C ARG A 310 4.82 -9.72 50.90
N TRP A 311 4.61 -8.59 51.55
CA TRP A 311 3.55 -8.44 52.56
C TRP A 311 2.15 -8.71 52.00
N ASN A 312 1.82 -8.22 50.81
CA ASN A 312 0.54 -8.50 50.15
C ASN A 312 0.40 -9.98 49.74
N ARG A 313 1.48 -10.61 49.27
CA ARG A 313 1.48 -12.04 48.93
C ARG A 313 1.29 -12.90 50.18
N ASP A 314 1.96 -12.57 51.27
CA ASP A 314 1.86 -13.29 52.54
C ASP A 314 0.47 -13.07 53.17
N LYS A 315 -0.12 -11.87 53.03
CA LYS A 315 -1.50 -11.59 53.42
C LYS A 315 -2.50 -12.45 52.62
N ASN A 316 -2.34 -12.51 51.30
CA ASN A 316 -3.21 -13.33 50.45
C ASN A 316 -3.05 -14.83 50.73
N GLN A 317 -1.83 -15.30 51.01
CA GLN A 317 -1.60 -16.69 51.42
C GLN A 317 -2.22 -17.01 52.78
N LYS A 318 -2.14 -16.09 53.75
CA LYS A 318 -2.81 -16.25 55.05
C LYS A 318 -4.33 -16.26 54.93
N MET A 319 -4.91 -15.40 54.08
CA MET A 319 -6.36 -15.41 53.82
C MET A 319 -6.79 -16.69 53.09
N ALA A 320 -5.98 -17.21 52.17
CA ALA A 320 -6.24 -18.49 51.50
C ALA A 320 -6.13 -19.69 52.45
N ALA A 321 -5.15 -19.69 53.37
CA ALA A 321 -5.01 -20.72 54.39
C ALA A 321 -6.18 -20.71 55.39
N HIS A 322 -6.60 -19.52 55.83
CA HIS A 322 -7.74 -19.36 56.72
C HIS A 322 -9.06 -19.75 56.05
N ALA A 323 -9.20 -19.52 54.73
CA ALA A 323 -10.35 -20.00 53.96
C ALA A 323 -10.35 -21.53 53.80
N ALA A 324 -9.17 -22.16 53.64
CA ALA A 324 -9.04 -23.61 53.56
C ALA A 324 -9.36 -24.31 54.90
N GLU A 325 -8.97 -23.70 56.02
CA GLU A 325 -9.19 -24.22 57.38
C GLU A 325 -10.68 -24.16 57.80
N VAL A 326 -11.42 -23.15 57.34
CA VAL A 326 -12.88 -23.02 57.58
C VAL A 326 -13.71 -24.01 56.74
N SER A 327 -13.13 -24.60 55.70
CA SER A 327 -13.80 -25.53 54.78
C SER A 327 -13.51 -27.02 55.01
N ALA A 328 -12.74 -27.38 56.03
CA ALA A 328 -12.41 -28.78 56.31
C ALA A 328 -13.45 -29.42 57.28
N PRO A 329 -14.17 -30.50 56.90
CA PRO A 329 -15.01 -31.24 57.83
C PRO A 329 -14.16 -32.16 58.71
N SER A 330 -14.48 -32.21 60.01
CA SER A 330 -13.91 -33.12 60.99
C SER A 330 -14.43 -34.55 60.77
N PHE A 331 -13.57 -35.56 60.54
CA PHE A 331 -13.79 -36.95 60.99
C PHE A 331 -12.52 -37.84 60.83
N SER A 332 -12.12 -38.44 61.97
CA SER A 332 -11.45 -39.73 62.27
C SER A 332 -10.32 -40.36 61.41
N GLU A 333 -9.29 -40.78 62.17
CA GLU A 333 -8.14 -41.71 62.02
C GLU A 333 -8.09 -42.84 60.95
N PRO A 334 -6.88 -43.44 60.71
CA PRO A 334 -6.36 -43.73 59.37
C PRO A 334 -6.37 -45.22 58.97
N ILE A 335 -6.49 -45.46 57.66
CA ILE A 335 -6.08 -46.72 57.03
C ILE A 335 -4.95 -46.37 56.05
N SER A 336 -3.77 -46.92 56.29
CA SER A 336 -2.59 -46.77 55.43
C SER A 336 -2.69 -47.65 54.17
N PRO A 337 -2.59 -47.08 52.95
CA PRO A 337 -2.47 -47.87 51.73
C PRO A 337 -1.01 -48.33 51.48
N PRO A 338 -0.80 -49.44 50.76
CA PRO A 338 0.49 -50.14 50.69
C PRO A 338 1.54 -49.39 49.86
N VAL A 339 2.80 -49.55 50.29
CA VAL A 339 4.02 -48.97 49.70
C VAL A 339 4.34 -49.63 48.34
N PRO A 340 4.50 -48.87 47.24
CA PRO A 340 4.97 -49.42 45.97
C PRO A 340 6.50 -49.65 45.98
N PRO A 341 7.01 -50.67 45.26
CA PRO A 341 8.43 -51.01 45.22
C PRO A 341 9.29 -49.94 44.52
N PRO A 342 10.61 -49.89 44.80
CA PRO A 342 11.47 -48.82 44.33
C PRO A 342 11.65 -48.86 42.81
N ARG A 343 11.21 -47.79 42.15
CA ARG A 343 11.44 -47.57 40.71
C ARG A 343 12.88 -47.14 40.50
N THR A 344 13.69 -48.00 39.87
CA THR A 344 15.03 -47.65 39.39
C THR A 344 14.95 -46.49 38.40
N LYS A 345 15.77 -45.45 38.62
CA LYS A 345 15.91 -44.30 37.72
C LYS A 345 16.43 -44.79 36.37
N ARG A 346 15.65 -44.63 35.30
CA ARG A 346 16.14 -44.68 33.93
C ARG A 346 17.01 -43.45 33.69
N ILE A 347 18.31 -43.66 33.47
CA ILE A 347 19.25 -42.64 33.02
C ILE A 347 18.91 -42.32 31.58
N SER A 348 18.34 -41.13 31.31
CA SER A 348 18.10 -40.65 29.95
C SER A 348 18.66 -39.23 29.73
N HIS A 349 19.77 -38.92 30.41
CA HIS A 349 20.54 -37.69 30.21
C HIS A 349 22.03 -37.98 29.95
N GLN A 350 22.31 -39.01 29.15
CA GLN A 350 23.69 -39.33 28.72
C GLN A 350 23.83 -39.60 27.20
N ILE A 351 22.83 -39.23 26.38
CA ILE A 351 22.88 -39.38 24.91
C ILE A 351 22.70 -38.01 24.20
N ARG A 352 23.10 -36.90 24.83
CA ARG A 352 23.17 -35.60 24.11
C ARG A 352 24.53 -34.91 24.16
N ASP A 353 25.51 -35.51 24.83
CA ASP A 353 26.87 -34.96 24.93
C ASP A 353 27.91 -35.81 24.18
N ILE A 354 27.50 -36.75 23.31
CA ILE A 354 28.42 -37.57 22.49
C ILE A 354 28.48 -37.14 21.02
N GLU A 355 27.60 -36.25 20.54
CA GLU A 355 27.57 -35.85 19.11
C GLU A 355 28.12 -34.44 18.83
N ALA A 356 28.71 -33.77 19.83
CA ALA A 356 29.26 -32.43 19.67
C ALA A 356 30.75 -32.31 20.02
N GLU A 357 31.46 -33.43 20.21
CA GLU A 357 32.91 -33.44 20.50
C GLU A 357 33.78 -34.24 19.50
N GLU A 358 33.29 -34.49 18.28
CA GLU A 358 34.13 -34.90 17.15
C GLU A 358 34.01 -33.90 15.99
N SER A 359 34.69 -32.76 16.09
CA SER A 359 35.26 -32.05 14.92
C SER A 359 36.08 -30.83 15.34
N SER A 360 36.91 -30.99 16.38
CA SER A 360 38.07 -30.10 16.54
C SER A 360 39.22 -30.90 17.12
N VAL A 361 40.16 -31.30 16.26
CA VAL A 361 41.61 -31.45 16.47
C VAL A 361 42.13 -32.41 15.40
N LEU A 362 42.74 -31.84 14.35
CA LEU A 362 44.11 -32.15 13.94
C LEU A 362 44.55 -31.16 12.85
N THR A 363 45.35 -30.21 13.30
CA THR A 363 46.24 -29.33 12.54
C THR A 363 47.39 -30.11 11.87
N GLY A 364 47.84 -29.63 10.70
CA GLY A 364 49.20 -29.87 10.15
C GLY A 364 49.17 -30.23 8.65
N SER A 365 49.20 -29.26 7.72
CA SER A 365 50.37 -28.54 7.19
C SER A 365 51.42 -29.44 6.50
N THR A 366 51.48 -29.39 5.15
CA THR A 366 52.68 -29.05 4.34
C THR A 366 52.40 -29.09 2.82
N LYS A 367 52.68 -27.99 2.11
CA LYS A 367 53.01 -27.89 0.65
C LYS A 367 54.54 -28.14 0.46
N PRO A 368 55.20 -28.11 -0.74
CA PRO A 368 54.80 -27.87 -2.17
C PRO A 368 55.32 -29.02 -3.13
N SER A 369 55.13 -29.11 -4.46
CA SER A 369 55.65 -28.25 -5.56
C SER A 369 55.41 -28.92 -6.96
N VAL A 370 54.95 -28.12 -7.94
CA VAL A 370 55.30 -28.04 -9.40
C VAL A 370 55.22 -29.28 -10.33
N LEU A 371 54.36 -29.20 -11.38
CA LEU A 371 54.76 -29.06 -12.81
C LEU A 371 53.53 -28.86 -13.75
N MET A 372 53.63 -27.87 -14.65
CA MET A 372 52.77 -27.58 -15.83
C MET A 372 53.21 -28.47 -17.04
N PRO A 373 52.51 -28.58 -18.22
CA PRO A 373 51.78 -27.49 -18.92
C PRO A 373 50.59 -27.83 -19.88
N LYS A 374 49.91 -26.74 -20.31
CA LYS A 374 49.25 -26.41 -21.62
C LYS A 374 48.56 -27.49 -22.48
N LEU A 375 47.31 -27.21 -22.91
CA LEU A 375 46.95 -26.91 -24.33
C LEU A 375 45.49 -26.43 -24.49
N THR A 376 45.31 -25.53 -25.46
CA THR A 376 44.12 -24.74 -25.87
C THR A 376 43.21 -25.48 -26.89
N PRO A 377 42.05 -24.90 -27.29
CA PRO A 377 40.86 -25.62 -27.75
C PRO A 377 40.73 -25.74 -29.29
N ALA A 378 39.80 -26.56 -29.76
CA ALA A 378 39.41 -26.65 -31.16
C ALA A 378 37.89 -26.47 -31.35
N SER A 379 37.57 -25.55 -32.26
CA SER A 379 36.32 -25.22 -32.92
C SER A 379 36.05 -26.12 -34.14
N ASN A 380 34.79 -26.15 -34.61
CA ASN A 380 34.27 -26.27 -36.00
C ASN A 380 32.83 -26.82 -35.89
N VAL A 381 31.72 -26.23 -36.37
CA VAL A 381 31.35 -25.60 -37.66
C VAL A 381 31.69 -26.46 -38.87
N ASP A 382 30.68 -27.09 -39.46
CA ASP A 382 30.63 -27.28 -40.91
C ASP A 382 29.18 -27.31 -41.42
N SER A 383 28.98 -26.69 -42.58
CA SER A 383 27.74 -26.55 -43.36
C SER A 383 28.09 -26.88 -44.80
N GLY A 384 27.37 -27.79 -45.47
CA GLY A 384 27.63 -28.01 -46.89
C GLY A 384 26.86 -29.15 -47.55
N ASN A 385 25.78 -28.77 -48.24
CA ASN A 385 25.01 -29.51 -49.26
C ASN A 385 25.92 -29.94 -50.45
N PRO A 386 25.57 -30.88 -51.37
CA PRO A 386 24.53 -30.70 -52.40
C PRO A 386 23.71 -32.00 -52.70
N ILE A 387 22.56 -31.97 -53.39
CA ILE A 387 22.44 -32.19 -54.86
C ILE A 387 20.96 -32.07 -55.33
N ARG A 388 20.85 -31.36 -56.47
CA ARG A 388 19.87 -31.21 -57.58
C ARG A 388 18.79 -32.27 -57.93
N LYS A 389 17.76 -31.74 -58.64
CA LYS A 389 16.82 -32.26 -59.67
C LYS A 389 15.36 -32.16 -59.22
N ASP A 390 14.40 -31.60 -59.95
CA ASP A 390 14.29 -30.98 -61.30
C ASP A 390 13.25 -29.85 -61.22
#